data_AF-A0A1V6TUJ5-F1
#
_entry.id   AF-A0A1V6TUJ5-F1
#
_cell.length_a   1.000
_cell.length_b   1.000
_cell.length_c   1.000
_cell.angle_alpha   90.00
_cell.angle_beta   90.00
_cell.angle_gamma   90.00
#
_symmetry.space_group_name_H-M   'P 1'
#
loop_
_entity.id
_entity.type
_entity.pdbx_description
1 polymer ?
#
loop_
_entity_poly.entity_id
_entity_poly.type
_entity_poly.pdbx_seq_one_letter_code
_entity_poly.pdbx_strand_id
1 'polypeptide(L)'
;MMIARAGHLSRSMSPSGHRDEFRHRSLWKIPRRWVRMLSFLALVCFFSIGLALSIKRDQNFANGQKLQDLGNDQAVSRFPPSRQTQQHTHDPSILRVGDEYYLYHVGEHIFIHTAPSMAGPWKRVGSVLDAKSVIPKGDRAVPWAPDVIVVDGTYYCYYSVSMAGCRDSAIGVATSNSPGPGNWYDHGAVIETGTGNGSDIYPYTKSNAIDPSTLVTPDGHAYLTYGSYWNGIFQIPLSNDLLSPASTTEPDARQLAWEPDSLGMPNRMANNICGDPSGPHPIEGAYISYNDGWYYLWFSHGFCCNLKEDNLPPAGQEYSIRVGRSQSSRGPFTDKSGKDLVKGGGELVYGSNGETYAPGGQAVLRDGDIDVLYYHYLNTSVGLAFQDAFLGFNPLKYVDGWPVAQA
;
A
#
# COMPACT_ATOMS: atom_id res chain seq x y z
N MET A 1 -7.03 -25.34 -80.70
CA MET A 1 -6.10 -24.36 -81.30
C MET A 1 -5.04 -24.07 -80.23
N MET A 2 -3.81 -24.61 -80.34
CA MET A 2 -2.66 -24.03 -81.06
C MET A 2 -2.13 -22.74 -80.41
N ILE A 3 -0.82 -22.49 -80.19
CA ILE A 3 0.42 -23.28 -80.40
C ILE A 3 1.52 -22.63 -79.49
N ALA A 4 2.44 -23.37 -78.83
CA ALA A 4 3.89 -23.56 -79.13
C ALA A 4 4.66 -22.31 -79.68
N ARG A 5 5.97 -22.04 -79.52
CA ARG A 5 7.25 -22.74 -79.14
C ARG A 5 8.16 -21.71 -78.39
N ALA A 6 9.18 -21.99 -77.57
CA ALA A 6 10.23 -23.04 -77.44
C ALA A 6 11.61 -22.69 -78.07
N GLY A 7 12.70 -22.92 -77.31
CA GLY A 7 14.12 -22.97 -77.71
C GLY A 7 15.02 -23.15 -76.47
N HIS A 8 15.82 -24.22 -76.25
CA HIS A 8 17.00 -24.78 -76.98
C HIS A 8 18.23 -23.85 -76.93
N LEU A 9 19.49 -24.24 -76.64
CA LEU A 9 20.27 -25.50 -76.39
C LEU A 9 21.54 -25.10 -75.56
N SER A 10 22.48 -25.90 -74.98
CA SER A 10 22.71 -27.32 -74.59
C SER A 10 24.04 -27.37 -73.75
N ARG A 11 24.84 -28.44 -73.45
CA ARG A 11 24.91 -29.88 -73.82
C ARG A 11 25.83 -30.69 -72.84
N SER A 12 25.47 -31.95 -72.54
CA SER A 12 26.29 -33.20 -72.43
C SER A 12 27.58 -33.36 -71.56
N MET A 13 27.67 -34.59 -70.99
CA MET A 13 28.84 -35.48 -70.76
C MET A 13 29.65 -35.46 -69.44
N SER A 14 30.19 -36.65 -69.14
CA SER A 14 31.06 -37.13 -68.05
C SER A 14 31.89 -38.32 -68.62
N PRO A 15 32.68 -39.13 -67.87
CA PRO A 15 33.16 -39.06 -66.48
C PRO A 15 34.70 -39.28 -66.37
N SER A 16 35.19 -39.76 -65.20
CA SER A 16 36.55 -40.27 -64.86
C SER A 16 37.72 -39.24 -64.79
N GLY A 17 38.79 -39.47 -64.02
CA GLY A 17 39.02 -40.44 -62.93
C GLY A 17 40.52 -40.59 -62.54
N HIS A 18 40.82 -40.88 -61.25
CA HIS A 18 42.18 -41.16 -60.70
C HIS A 18 43.22 -40.01 -60.78
N ARG A 19 44.38 -40.00 -60.07
CA ARG A 19 44.81 -40.46 -58.71
C ARG A 19 46.19 -39.83 -58.43
N ASP A 20 46.45 -39.42 -57.19
CA ASP A 20 47.80 -39.26 -56.56
C ASP A 20 48.76 -38.24 -57.28
N GLU A 21 49.86 -37.66 -56.74
CA GLU A 21 50.57 -37.74 -55.45
C GLU A 21 51.43 -36.45 -55.18
N PHE A 22 52.05 -36.33 -53.99
CA PHE A 22 53.29 -35.56 -53.66
C PHE A 22 53.40 -34.01 -53.77
N ARG A 23 53.41 -33.30 -52.61
CA ARG A 23 54.64 -32.78 -51.93
C ARG A 23 54.37 -31.88 -50.70
N HIS A 24 55.20 -32.02 -49.66
CA HIS A 24 55.25 -31.10 -48.51
C HIS A 24 55.90 -29.75 -48.82
N ARG A 25 55.37 -28.66 -48.23
CA ARG A 25 56.13 -27.47 -47.79
C ARG A 25 55.54 -26.92 -46.47
N SER A 26 56.26 -26.01 -45.81
CA SER A 26 56.19 -25.79 -44.37
C SER A 26 55.81 -24.35 -43.94
N LEU A 27 55.58 -24.18 -42.63
CA LEU A 27 55.64 -22.92 -41.86
C LEU A 27 54.74 -21.76 -42.33
N TRP A 28 53.50 -21.72 -41.80
CA TRP A 28 52.68 -20.50 -41.83
C TRP A 28 52.88 -19.63 -40.58
N LYS A 29 52.93 -18.30 -40.78
CA LYS A 29 53.11 -17.30 -39.73
C LYS A 29 51.76 -16.93 -39.12
N ILE A 30 51.66 -16.88 -37.79
CA ILE A 30 50.44 -16.48 -37.09
C ILE A 30 50.19 -14.97 -37.32
N PRO A 31 48.97 -14.54 -37.73
CA PRO A 31 48.71 -13.14 -38.06
C PRO A 31 48.58 -12.23 -36.84
N ARG A 32 49.12 -11.00 -36.96
CA ARG A 32 49.28 -9.98 -35.90
C ARG A 32 48.01 -9.50 -35.16
N ARG A 33 46.81 -9.99 -35.49
CA ARG A 33 45.56 -9.59 -34.79
C ARG A 33 45.43 -10.21 -33.38
N TRP A 34 46.00 -11.39 -33.15
CA TRP A 34 45.89 -12.07 -31.84
C TRP A 34 46.75 -11.46 -30.72
N VAL A 35 47.81 -10.72 -31.06
CA VAL A 35 48.74 -10.14 -30.08
C VAL A 35 48.10 -9.00 -29.27
N ARG A 36 47.04 -8.34 -29.77
CA ARG A 36 46.36 -7.24 -29.05
C ARG A 36 45.32 -7.70 -28.03
N MET A 37 44.93 -8.97 -28.00
CA MET A 37 43.89 -9.46 -27.08
C MET A 37 44.45 -9.90 -25.70
N LEU A 38 45.76 -10.10 -25.59
CA LEU A 38 46.43 -10.50 -24.34
C LEU A 38 46.96 -9.32 -23.51
N SER A 39 47.00 -8.10 -24.05
CA SER A 39 47.46 -6.91 -23.32
C SER A 39 46.40 -6.29 -22.40
N PHE A 40 45.11 -6.62 -22.58
CA PHE A 40 44.01 -6.03 -21.79
C PHE A 40 43.72 -6.77 -20.48
N LEU A 41 44.03 -8.07 -20.40
CA LEU A 41 43.85 -8.89 -19.18
C LEU A 41 44.93 -8.66 -18.12
N ALA A 42 46.04 -7.98 -18.45
CA ALA A 42 47.10 -7.66 -17.49
C ALA A 42 46.87 -6.35 -16.72
N LEU A 43 46.00 -5.45 -17.21
CA LEU A 43 45.79 -4.12 -16.59
C LEU A 43 44.74 -4.13 -15.48
N VAL A 44 43.85 -5.12 -15.46
CA VAL A 44 42.75 -5.24 -14.48
C VAL A 44 43.24 -5.76 -13.12
N CYS A 45 44.38 -6.46 -13.08
CA CYS A 45 44.91 -7.09 -11.86
C CYS A 45 45.89 -6.21 -11.05
N PHE A 46 46.13 -4.94 -11.45
CA PHE A 46 47.05 -4.03 -10.75
C PHE A 46 46.40 -2.78 -10.14
N PHE A 47 45.08 -2.59 -10.31
CA PHE A 47 44.34 -1.52 -9.62
C PHE A 47 43.63 -1.97 -8.33
N SER A 48 43.85 -3.22 -7.90
CA SER A 48 43.18 -3.89 -6.78
C SER A 48 44.03 -4.03 -5.50
N ILE A 49 45.26 -3.49 -5.50
CA ILE A 49 46.18 -3.50 -4.33
C ILE A 49 46.57 -2.05 -3.92
N GLY A 50 46.12 -1.04 -4.69
CA GLY A 50 46.62 0.34 -4.64
C GLY A 50 45.83 1.38 -3.84
N LEU A 51 44.82 1.00 -3.04
CA LEU A 51 44.08 1.96 -2.18
C LEU A 51 43.75 1.43 -0.78
N ALA A 52 44.56 0.50 -0.27
CA ALA A 52 44.44 0.01 1.11
C ALA A 52 45.22 0.90 2.09
N LEU A 53 44.81 2.17 2.27
CA LEU A 53 45.17 3.04 3.41
C LEU A 53 44.31 4.32 3.42
N SER A 54 43.90 4.77 4.62
CA SER A 54 43.21 6.05 4.87
C SER A 54 41.82 6.27 4.25
N ILE A 55 40.86 5.40 4.56
CA ILE A 55 39.48 5.84 4.84
C ILE A 55 39.20 5.52 6.32
N LYS A 56 38.70 6.49 7.10
CA LYS A 56 38.29 6.27 8.48
C LYS A 56 37.08 5.34 8.51
N ARG A 57 37.24 4.14 9.08
CA ARG A 57 36.18 3.15 9.24
C ARG A 57 35.58 3.24 10.64
N ASP A 58 34.85 4.33 10.89
CA ASP A 58 34.19 4.57 12.17
C ASP A 58 32.73 4.07 12.14
N GLN A 59 32.44 3.15 13.06
CA GLN A 59 31.14 2.83 13.66
C GLN A 59 29.98 2.32 12.76
N ASN A 60 29.78 1.01 12.83
CA ASN A 60 28.49 0.33 13.10
C ASN A 60 27.32 0.46 12.09
N PHE A 61 27.23 -0.50 11.18
CA PHE A 61 25.97 -1.21 10.93
C PHE A 61 26.25 -2.71 10.83
N ALA A 62 25.95 -3.44 11.91
CA ALA A 62 26.11 -4.87 12.01
C ALA A 62 25.02 -5.46 12.90
N ASN A 63 23.92 -5.88 12.28
CA ASN A 63 23.24 -7.16 12.50
C ASN A 63 22.00 -7.22 11.60
N GLY A 64 21.78 -8.37 10.95
CA GLY A 64 20.42 -8.78 10.61
C GLY A 64 19.83 -9.39 11.87
N GLN A 65 18.89 -8.70 12.51
CA GLN A 65 18.13 -9.28 13.63
C GLN A 65 17.25 -10.40 13.08
N LYS A 66 17.23 -11.54 13.78
CA LYS A 66 16.22 -12.58 13.55
C LYS A 66 14.96 -12.23 14.34
N LEU A 67 13.83 -12.80 13.93
CA LEU A 67 12.56 -12.70 14.66
C LEU A 67 12.69 -13.09 16.15
N GLN A 68 13.65 -13.97 16.47
CA GLN A 68 13.99 -14.44 17.82
C GLN A 68 14.73 -13.40 18.69
N ASP A 69 15.35 -12.37 18.10
CA ASP A 69 16.10 -11.34 18.83
C ASP A 69 15.17 -10.24 19.42
N LEU A 70 13.85 -10.33 19.17
CA LEU A 70 12.83 -9.43 19.74
C LEU A 70 12.48 -9.76 21.20
N GLY A 71 13.04 -10.81 21.79
CA GLY A 71 12.61 -11.36 23.08
C GLY A 71 13.73 -11.71 24.07
N ASN A 72 14.38 -10.70 24.67
CA ASN A 72 14.79 -10.69 26.09
C ASN A 72 15.58 -9.41 26.46
N ASP A 73 14.89 -8.27 26.53
CA ASP A 73 15.32 -7.16 27.40
C ASP A 73 14.08 -6.54 28.07
N GLN A 74 14.24 -5.81 29.18
CA GLN A 74 13.14 -5.54 30.13
C GLN A 74 12.10 -4.47 29.71
N ALA A 75 11.74 -4.41 28.44
CA ALA A 75 10.51 -3.78 28.00
C ALA A 75 9.30 -4.66 28.40
N VAL A 76 8.65 -4.33 29.53
CA VAL A 76 7.20 -4.51 29.60
C VAL A 76 6.64 -3.73 28.42
N SER A 77 5.90 -4.39 27.54
CA SER A 77 5.42 -3.78 26.30
C SER A 77 4.75 -2.43 26.56
N ARG A 78 5.13 -1.40 25.78
CA ARG A 78 4.49 -0.07 25.79
C ARG A 78 2.99 -0.18 25.48
N PHE A 79 2.59 -1.23 24.77
CA PHE A 79 1.23 -1.46 24.30
C PHE A 79 0.63 -2.73 24.92
N PRO A 80 -0.70 -2.78 25.13
CA PRO A 80 -1.36 -4.03 25.48
C PRO A 80 -1.27 -5.04 24.32
N PRO A 81 -1.33 -6.36 24.60
CA PRO A 81 -1.53 -7.36 23.56
C PRO A 81 -2.78 -7.07 22.72
N SER A 82 -2.70 -7.38 21.43
CA SER A 82 -3.85 -7.32 20.52
C SER A 82 -4.93 -8.31 20.97
N ARG A 83 -6.20 -7.90 21.04
CA ARG A 83 -7.30 -8.86 21.22
C ARG A 83 -7.55 -9.56 19.89
N GLN A 84 -6.84 -10.67 19.67
CA GLN A 84 -6.95 -11.47 18.46
C GLN A 84 -8.38 -12.00 18.26
N THR A 85 -8.89 -11.88 17.04
CA THR A 85 -10.07 -12.61 16.57
C THR A 85 -9.65 -13.81 15.71
N GLN A 86 -10.59 -14.70 15.41
CA GLN A 86 -10.39 -15.77 14.40
C GLN A 86 -10.49 -15.29 12.94
N GLN A 87 -10.65 -13.98 12.71
CA GLN A 87 -10.92 -13.44 11.37
C GLN A 87 -9.64 -12.98 10.70
N HIS A 88 -9.34 -13.54 9.52
CA HIS A 88 -8.32 -12.98 8.63
C HIS A 88 -8.86 -11.73 7.93
N THR A 89 -8.07 -10.66 7.89
CA THR A 89 -8.48 -9.37 7.30
C THR A 89 -7.25 -8.58 6.84
N HIS A 90 -7.41 -7.80 5.77
CA HIS A 90 -6.61 -6.60 5.54
C HIS A 90 -7.55 -5.40 5.44
N ASP A 91 -7.09 -4.25 5.88
CA ASP A 91 -7.79 -2.94 5.80
C ASP A 91 -9.29 -3.02 6.18
N PRO A 92 -9.61 -3.42 7.44
CA PRO A 92 -10.98 -3.59 7.89
C PRO A 92 -11.73 -2.27 8.03
N SER A 93 -12.99 -2.25 7.61
CA SER A 93 -14.01 -1.29 8.07
C SER A 93 -15.15 -2.04 8.74
N ILE A 94 -15.57 -1.58 9.92
CA ILE A 94 -16.57 -2.26 10.76
C ILE A 94 -17.69 -1.29 11.14
N LEU A 95 -18.92 -1.65 10.74
CA LEU A 95 -20.16 -1.04 11.21
C LEU A 95 -20.83 -1.92 12.27
N ARG A 96 -21.60 -1.31 13.16
CA ARG A 96 -22.57 -2.00 14.03
C ARG A 96 -23.97 -1.58 13.64
N VAL A 97 -24.84 -2.55 13.36
CA VAL A 97 -26.23 -2.34 12.97
C VAL A 97 -27.13 -3.12 13.93
N GLY A 98 -27.67 -2.41 14.93
CA GLY A 98 -28.36 -3.03 16.06
C GLY A 98 -27.40 -3.87 16.90
N ASP A 99 -27.69 -5.17 17.00
CA ASP A 99 -26.90 -6.14 17.78
C ASP A 99 -25.90 -6.96 16.95
N GLU A 100 -25.76 -6.65 15.65
CA GLU A 100 -24.83 -7.34 14.75
C GLU A 100 -23.75 -6.39 14.21
N TYR A 101 -22.52 -6.91 14.10
CA TYR A 101 -21.36 -6.25 13.53
C TYR A 101 -21.17 -6.70 12.08
N TYR A 102 -20.84 -5.77 11.20
CA TYR A 102 -20.60 -5.97 9.78
C TYR A 102 -19.17 -5.52 9.46
N LEU A 103 -18.32 -6.46 9.05
CA LEU A 103 -16.94 -6.23 8.61
C LEU A 103 -16.86 -6.28 7.09
N TYR A 104 -16.32 -5.22 6.51
CA TYR A 104 -15.97 -5.08 5.11
C TYR A 104 -14.45 -5.06 4.98
N HIS A 105 -13.86 -5.87 4.09
CA HIS A 105 -12.40 -5.93 3.97
C HIS A 105 -11.91 -6.42 2.60
N VAL A 106 -10.60 -6.32 2.37
CA VAL A 106 -9.94 -6.65 1.09
C VAL A 106 -10.22 -8.10 0.67
N GLY A 107 -10.79 -8.26 -0.52
CA GLY A 107 -11.17 -9.56 -1.06
C GLY A 107 -11.81 -9.46 -2.43
N GLU A 108 -12.10 -10.60 -3.05
CA GLU A 108 -12.83 -10.63 -4.32
C GLU A 108 -14.20 -9.95 -4.13
N HIS A 109 -14.39 -8.86 -4.87
CA HIS A 109 -15.54 -7.97 -4.82
C HIS A 109 -15.82 -7.30 -3.44
N ILE A 110 -14.80 -7.20 -2.58
CA ILE A 110 -14.84 -6.73 -1.17
C ILE A 110 -15.67 -7.68 -0.30
N PHE A 111 -15.05 -8.36 0.67
CA PHE A 111 -15.76 -9.38 1.44
C PHE A 111 -16.57 -8.80 2.60
N ILE A 112 -17.83 -9.25 2.75
CA ILE A 112 -18.68 -8.93 3.90
C ILE A 112 -18.71 -10.13 4.86
N HIS A 113 -18.42 -9.87 6.13
CA HIS A 113 -18.55 -10.82 7.24
C HIS A 113 -19.44 -10.23 8.34
N THR A 114 -20.17 -11.06 9.09
CA THR A 114 -20.90 -10.62 10.29
C THR A 114 -20.52 -11.37 11.56
N ALA A 115 -20.75 -10.72 12.72
CA ALA A 115 -20.54 -11.28 14.04
C ALA A 115 -21.51 -10.70 15.10
N PRO A 116 -21.82 -11.44 16.18
CA PRO A 116 -22.59 -10.92 17.32
C PRO A 116 -21.75 -10.08 18.30
N SER A 117 -20.43 -9.97 18.09
CA SER A 117 -19.52 -9.16 18.89
C SER A 117 -18.24 -8.84 18.10
N MET A 118 -17.47 -7.82 18.50
CA MET A 118 -16.16 -7.53 17.91
C MET A 118 -15.19 -8.73 17.99
N ALA A 119 -15.30 -9.55 19.04
CA ALA A 119 -14.52 -10.78 19.20
C ALA A 119 -14.91 -11.92 18.24
N GLY A 120 -16.02 -11.77 17.50
CA GLY A 120 -16.60 -12.80 16.65
C GLY A 120 -17.70 -13.62 17.35
N PRO A 121 -17.90 -14.89 16.93
CA PRO A 121 -17.28 -15.54 15.78
C PRO A 121 -17.73 -14.87 14.47
N TRP A 122 -16.76 -14.45 13.66
CA TRP A 122 -17.01 -13.81 12.37
C TRP A 122 -17.32 -14.85 11.29
N LYS A 123 -18.28 -14.54 10.42
CA LYS A 123 -18.75 -15.44 9.34
C LYS A 123 -18.88 -14.67 8.04
N ARG A 124 -18.26 -15.13 6.95
CA ARG A 124 -18.48 -14.53 5.63
C ARG A 124 -19.95 -14.73 5.21
N VAL A 125 -20.62 -13.63 4.86
CA VAL A 125 -22.01 -13.64 4.36
C VAL A 125 -22.07 -13.37 2.85
N GLY A 126 -21.08 -12.68 2.28
CA GLY A 126 -21.02 -12.43 0.83
C GLY A 126 -19.89 -11.50 0.41
N SER A 127 -20.22 -10.56 -0.46
CA SER A 127 -19.38 -9.45 -0.93
C SER A 127 -20.22 -8.18 -1.11
N VAL A 128 -19.56 -7.02 -1.24
CA VAL A 128 -20.22 -5.73 -1.55
C VAL A 128 -20.65 -5.75 -3.01
N LEU A 129 -19.72 -5.93 -3.94
CA LEU A 129 -20.03 -5.95 -5.37
C LEU A 129 -20.47 -7.36 -5.80
N ASP A 130 -21.40 -7.44 -6.74
CA ASP A 130 -21.80 -8.69 -7.42
C ASP A 130 -20.85 -9.04 -8.60
N ALA A 131 -19.97 -8.09 -8.98
CA ALA A 131 -19.04 -8.20 -10.10
C ALA A 131 -17.81 -7.30 -9.90
N LYS A 132 -16.87 -7.33 -10.84
CA LYS A 132 -15.71 -6.42 -10.87
C LYS A 132 -16.17 -4.96 -10.95
N SER A 133 -15.55 -4.09 -10.14
CA SER A 133 -15.77 -2.63 -10.12
C SER A 133 -15.87 -2.05 -11.54
N VAL A 134 -16.83 -1.16 -11.82
CA VAL A 134 -17.04 -0.56 -13.15
C VAL A 134 -15.86 0.33 -13.58
N ILE A 135 -15.10 0.85 -12.61
CA ILE A 135 -13.94 1.72 -12.84
C ILE A 135 -12.88 0.97 -13.67
N PRO A 136 -12.42 1.50 -14.82
CA PRO A 136 -11.56 0.78 -15.76
C PRO A 136 -10.06 0.79 -15.36
N LYS A 137 -9.75 0.56 -14.07
CA LYS A 137 -8.44 0.84 -13.47
C LYS A 137 -8.03 -0.20 -12.42
N GLY A 138 -6.71 -0.39 -12.24
CA GLY A 138 -6.14 -1.29 -11.22
C GLY A 138 -6.61 -2.75 -11.32
N ASP A 139 -6.50 -3.49 -10.21
CA ASP A 139 -7.29 -4.73 -10.07
C ASP A 139 -8.74 -4.39 -9.70
N ARG A 140 -9.65 -4.64 -10.65
CA ARG A 140 -11.09 -4.41 -10.52
C ARG A 140 -11.82 -5.56 -9.81
N ALA A 141 -11.18 -6.72 -9.68
CA ALA A 141 -11.75 -7.91 -9.05
C ALA A 141 -11.52 -7.92 -7.53
N VAL A 142 -10.40 -7.38 -7.07
CA VAL A 142 -10.05 -7.27 -5.65
C VAL A 142 -9.81 -5.79 -5.30
N PRO A 143 -10.87 -5.00 -5.03
CA PRO A 143 -10.72 -3.64 -4.51
C PRO A 143 -10.13 -3.64 -3.08
N TRP A 144 -9.43 -2.57 -2.71
CA TRP A 144 -8.71 -2.45 -1.43
C TRP A 144 -9.32 -1.40 -0.51
N ALA A 145 -8.95 -1.44 0.78
CA ALA A 145 -9.30 -0.46 1.81
C ALA A 145 -10.75 0.07 1.69
N PRO A 146 -11.77 -0.78 1.92
CA PRO A 146 -13.14 -0.32 1.95
C PRO A 146 -13.39 0.55 3.19
N ASP A 147 -14.12 1.64 3.03
CA ASP A 147 -14.70 2.43 4.13
C ASP A 147 -16.21 2.46 3.96
N VAL A 148 -16.95 2.11 5.02
CA VAL A 148 -18.42 2.00 4.96
C VAL A 148 -19.08 2.86 6.02
N ILE A 149 -19.88 3.82 5.55
CA ILE A 149 -20.72 4.68 6.40
C ILE A 149 -22.21 4.45 6.10
N VAL A 150 -23.08 4.95 6.98
CA VAL A 150 -24.54 4.94 6.79
C VAL A 150 -25.09 6.35 7.02
N VAL A 151 -25.89 6.83 6.06
CA VAL A 151 -26.50 8.17 6.07
C VAL A 151 -27.94 8.04 5.59
N ASP A 152 -28.90 8.52 6.40
CA ASP A 152 -30.35 8.45 6.15
C ASP A 152 -30.90 7.07 5.74
N GLY A 153 -30.22 5.99 6.19
CA GLY A 153 -30.56 4.59 5.90
C GLY A 153 -29.90 4.00 4.64
N THR A 154 -29.21 4.82 3.84
CA THR A 154 -28.36 4.38 2.74
C THR A 154 -26.95 4.06 3.27
N TYR A 155 -26.45 2.88 2.94
CA TYR A 155 -25.07 2.47 3.19
C TYR A 155 -24.20 2.88 2.00
N TYR A 156 -23.07 3.50 2.26
CA TYR A 156 -22.08 3.93 1.26
C TYR A 156 -20.78 3.19 1.54
N CYS A 157 -20.33 2.34 0.61
CA CYS A 157 -19.04 1.67 0.65
C CYS A 157 -18.11 2.35 -0.36
N TYR A 158 -17.20 3.17 0.14
CA TYR A 158 -16.06 3.66 -0.62
C TYR A 158 -15.01 2.57 -0.71
N TYR A 159 -14.25 2.51 -1.80
CA TYR A 159 -13.22 1.50 -2.00
C TYR A 159 -12.15 1.96 -2.98
N SER A 160 -10.99 1.33 -2.95
CA SER A 160 -9.85 1.64 -3.80
C SER A 160 -9.70 0.66 -4.96
N VAL A 161 -9.41 1.14 -6.18
CA VAL A 161 -8.85 0.32 -7.26
C VAL A 161 -7.50 0.89 -7.70
N SER A 162 -6.47 0.04 -7.72
CA SER A 162 -5.07 0.47 -7.78
C SER A 162 -4.13 -0.64 -8.29
N MET A 163 -2.84 -0.33 -8.39
CA MET A 163 -1.76 -1.27 -8.70
C MET A 163 -0.59 -1.00 -7.74
N ALA A 164 -0.04 -2.06 -7.13
CA ALA A 164 0.87 -1.92 -5.99
C ALA A 164 2.15 -1.14 -6.35
N GLY A 165 2.46 -0.10 -5.55
CA GLY A 165 3.59 0.80 -5.80
C GLY A 165 3.34 1.86 -6.87
N CYS A 166 2.11 2.01 -7.37
CA CYS A 166 1.70 3.07 -8.28
C CYS A 166 0.52 3.87 -7.71
N ARG A 167 0.43 5.13 -8.13
CA ARG A 167 -0.68 6.05 -7.86
C ARG A 167 -1.61 6.27 -9.07
N ASP A 168 -1.59 5.34 -10.04
CA ASP A 168 -2.56 5.29 -11.13
C ASP A 168 -3.82 4.58 -10.65
N SER A 169 -4.58 5.31 -9.83
CA SER A 169 -5.51 4.75 -8.85
C SER A 169 -6.79 5.55 -8.80
N ALA A 170 -7.85 4.99 -8.22
CA ALA A 170 -9.12 5.66 -8.05
C ALA A 170 -9.84 5.17 -6.79
N ILE A 171 -10.56 6.09 -6.14
CA ILE A 171 -11.56 5.75 -5.13
C ILE A 171 -12.92 5.71 -5.82
N GLY A 172 -13.63 4.60 -5.67
CA GLY A 172 -15.02 4.43 -6.07
C GLY A 172 -15.98 4.48 -4.89
N VAL A 173 -17.28 4.47 -5.19
CA VAL A 173 -18.34 4.31 -4.19
C VAL A 173 -19.46 3.42 -4.71
N ALA A 174 -19.91 2.48 -3.87
CA ALA A 174 -21.11 1.70 -4.08
C ALA A 174 -22.14 1.97 -2.96
N THR A 175 -23.43 1.90 -3.28
CA THR A 175 -24.51 2.12 -2.29
C THR A 175 -25.52 0.99 -2.20
N SER A 176 -25.99 0.66 -1.00
CA SER A 176 -27.11 -0.27 -0.75
C SER A 176 -28.04 0.23 0.35
N ASN A 177 -29.26 -0.30 0.39
CA ASN A 177 -30.23 -0.06 1.46
C ASN A 177 -30.13 -1.09 2.60
N SER A 178 -29.05 -1.89 2.62
CA SER A 178 -28.77 -2.90 3.64
C SER A 178 -27.25 -3.05 3.86
N PRO A 179 -26.80 -3.37 5.08
CA PRO A 179 -25.38 -3.60 5.36
C PRO A 179 -24.87 -4.94 4.82
N GLY A 180 -25.77 -5.89 4.56
CA GLY A 180 -25.47 -7.20 4.01
C GLY A 180 -25.18 -7.20 2.50
N PRO A 181 -24.90 -8.38 1.92
CA PRO A 181 -24.66 -8.53 0.49
C PRO A 181 -25.94 -8.35 -0.34
N GLY A 182 -25.76 -7.96 -1.60
CA GLY A 182 -26.84 -7.72 -2.57
C GLY A 182 -27.42 -6.30 -2.54
N ASN A 183 -28.03 -5.91 -3.65
CA ASN A 183 -28.58 -4.57 -3.91
C ASN A 183 -27.55 -3.41 -3.81
N TRP A 184 -26.26 -3.72 -3.86
CA TRP A 184 -25.21 -2.71 -4.00
C TRP A 184 -25.12 -2.23 -5.46
N TYR A 185 -25.22 -0.92 -5.65
CA TYR A 185 -25.03 -0.27 -6.95
C TYR A 185 -23.70 0.47 -6.96
N ASP A 186 -22.81 0.10 -7.88
CA ASP A 186 -21.51 0.75 -8.13
C ASP A 186 -21.71 2.01 -8.99
N HIS A 187 -21.36 3.18 -8.45
CA HIS A 187 -21.48 4.47 -9.13
C HIS A 187 -20.23 4.87 -9.94
N GLY A 188 -19.15 4.08 -9.86
CA GLY A 188 -17.86 4.41 -10.46
C GLY A 188 -16.99 5.30 -9.57
N ALA A 189 -16.10 6.07 -10.20
CA ALA A 189 -15.03 6.80 -9.52
C ALA A 189 -15.50 8.15 -8.93
N VAL A 190 -15.18 8.36 -7.66
CA VAL A 190 -15.31 9.64 -6.94
C VAL A 190 -14.11 10.53 -7.27
N ILE A 191 -12.89 9.99 -7.18
CA ILE A 191 -11.64 10.67 -7.54
C ILE A 191 -10.64 9.74 -8.20
N GLU A 192 -9.76 10.30 -9.03
CA GLU A 192 -8.72 9.59 -9.77
C GLU A 192 -7.35 10.27 -9.65
N THR A 193 -6.29 9.47 -9.53
CA THR A 193 -4.89 9.93 -9.61
C THR A 193 -4.13 9.20 -10.72
N GLY A 194 -3.04 9.80 -11.20
CA GLY A 194 -2.27 9.28 -12.34
C GLY A 194 -2.97 9.63 -13.66
N THR A 195 -3.68 8.69 -14.25
CA THR A 195 -4.61 8.90 -15.37
C THR A 195 -6.04 9.13 -14.86
N GLY A 196 -6.99 9.46 -15.75
CA GLY A 196 -8.41 9.59 -15.41
C GLY A 196 -8.95 11.02 -15.44
N ASN A 197 -10.19 11.19 -14.98
CA ASN A 197 -10.85 12.50 -14.94
C ASN A 197 -10.31 13.36 -13.77
N GLY A 198 -9.77 14.54 -14.08
CA GLY A 198 -9.21 15.46 -13.09
C GLY A 198 -7.88 15.02 -12.47
N SER A 199 -7.23 13.95 -12.94
CA SER A 199 -5.95 13.49 -12.36
C SER A 199 -4.78 14.48 -12.59
N ASP A 200 -5.01 15.52 -13.40
CA ASP A 200 -4.10 16.59 -13.79
C ASP A 200 -4.22 17.89 -12.96
N ILE A 201 -5.16 17.99 -12.01
CA ILE A 201 -5.26 19.12 -11.08
C ILE A 201 -4.65 18.84 -9.69
N TYR A 202 -4.51 19.86 -8.85
CA TYR A 202 -4.14 19.69 -7.44
C TYR A 202 -5.38 19.22 -6.63
N PRO A 203 -5.25 18.25 -5.71
CA PRO A 203 -4.03 17.57 -5.25
C PRO A 203 -3.69 16.30 -6.07
N TYR A 204 -4.57 15.87 -6.97
CA TYR A 204 -4.52 14.57 -7.65
C TYR A 204 -3.28 14.34 -8.53
N THR A 205 -2.60 15.43 -8.91
CA THR A 205 -1.25 15.44 -9.52
C THR A 205 -0.14 14.87 -8.64
N LYS A 206 -0.33 14.78 -7.31
CA LYS A 206 0.72 14.37 -6.36
C LYS A 206 0.24 13.49 -5.20
N SER A 207 -1.07 13.32 -4.99
CA SER A 207 -1.64 12.32 -4.07
C SER A 207 -1.79 10.95 -4.75
N ASN A 208 -2.12 9.93 -3.95
CA ASN A 208 -2.56 8.61 -4.41
C ASN A 208 -4.03 8.41 -4.01
N ALA A 209 -4.93 8.15 -4.95
CA ALA A 209 -6.36 7.92 -4.69
C ALA A 209 -6.62 6.46 -4.28
N ILE A 210 -6.18 6.13 -3.06
CA ILE A 210 -6.58 4.95 -2.29
C ILE A 210 -6.78 5.33 -0.82
N ASP A 211 -7.20 4.37 0.00
CA ASP A 211 -7.43 4.47 1.44
C ASP A 211 -8.46 5.54 1.83
N PRO A 212 -9.72 5.43 1.33
CA PRO A 212 -10.80 6.34 1.70
C PRO A 212 -11.13 6.25 3.21
N SER A 213 -11.48 7.39 3.80
CA SER A 213 -12.25 7.47 5.04
C SER A 213 -13.17 8.69 5.02
N THR A 214 -14.45 8.43 5.28
CA THR A 214 -15.53 9.38 5.01
C THR A 214 -16.10 9.93 6.32
N LEU A 215 -16.08 11.26 6.44
CA LEU A 215 -16.60 11.97 7.61
C LEU A 215 -17.79 12.82 7.21
N VAL A 216 -18.95 12.56 7.82
CA VAL A 216 -20.08 13.50 7.84
C VAL A 216 -20.09 14.20 9.21
N THR A 217 -19.99 15.52 9.22
CA THR A 217 -19.99 16.32 10.44
C THR A 217 -21.41 16.69 10.91
N PRO A 218 -21.63 17.06 12.19
CA PRO A 218 -22.96 17.29 12.74
C PRO A 218 -23.77 18.45 12.12
N ASP A 219 -23.11 19.30 11.32
CA ASP A 219 -23.68 20.38 10.51
C ASP A 219 -24.05 19.96 9.08
N GLY A 220 -23.84 18.68 8.73
CA GLY A 220 -24.21 18.10 7.44
C GLY A 220 -23.16 18.24 6.34
N HIS A 221 -21.97 18.77 6.63
CA HIS A 221 -20.87 18.74 5.68
C HIS A 221 -20.24 17.34 5.59
N ALA A 222 -19.88 16.92 4.39
CA ALA A 222 -19.25 15.63 4.13
C ALA A 222 -17.84 15.80 3.54
N TYR A 223 -16.92 14.93 3.95
CA TYR A 223 -15.52 14.97 3.56
C TYR A 223 -14.98 13.57 3.25
N LEU A 224 -14.29 13.44 2.12
CA LEU A 224 -13.47 12.28 1.81
C LEU A 224 -12.03 12.59 2.22
N THR A 225 -11.57 11.93 3.28
CA THR A 225 -10.15 11.81 3.62
C THR A 225 -9.57 10.64 2.83
N TYR A 226 -8.36 10.75 2.31
CA TYR A 226 -7.72 9.68 1.55
C TYR A 226 -6.19 9.87 1.47
N GLY A 227 -5.45 8.84 1.05
CA GLY A 227 -4.07 8.99 0.63
C GLY A 227 -3.11 7.96 1.21
N SER A 228 -2.16 7.53 0.37
CA SER A 228 -1.13 6.54 0.68
C SER A 228 0.18 6.94 -0.01
N TYR A 229 1.27 7.02 0.75
CA TYR A 229 2.61 7.44 0.29
C TYR A 229 2.59 8.80 -0.46
N TRP A 230 3.61 9.08 -1.29
CA TRP A 230 3.81 10.36 -1.97
C TRP A 230 3.73 11.57 -1.03
N ASN A 231 2.75 12.46 -1.19
CA ASN A 231 2.54 13.59 -0.28
C ASN A 231 1.56 13.30 0.87
N GLY A 232 1.31 12.04 1.18
CA GLY A 232 0.52 11.59 2.32
C GLY A 232 -0.97 11.86 2.16
N ILE A 233 -1.59 12.22 3.28
CA ILE A 233 -3.05 12.20 3.47
C ILE A 233 -3.64 13.56 3.11
N PHE A 234 -4.69 13.53 2.29
CA PHE A 234 -5.48 14.68 1.85
C PHE A 234 -6.94 14.52 2.24
N GLN A 235 -7.67 15.63 2.27
CA GLN A 235 -9.11 15.65 2.47
C GLN A 235 -9.77 16.68 1.55
N ILE A 236 -10.86 16.28 0.91
CA ILE A 236 -11.71 17.10 0.04
C ILE A 236 -13.16 17.09 0.55
N PRO A 237 -13.97 18.14 0.32
CA PRO A 237 -15.41 18.09 0.55
C PRO A 237 -16.11 17.22 -0.51
N LEU A 238 -17.15 16.48 -0.10
CA LEU A 238 -18.04 15.73 -0.98
C LEU A 238 -19.32 16.53 -1.32
N SER A 239 -19.99 16.15 -2.40
CA SER A 239 -21.35 16.59 -2.73
C SER A 239 -22.38 16.04 -1.74
N ASN A 240 -23.56 16.67 -1.66
CA ASN A 240 -24.60 16.30 -0.69
C ASN A 240 -25.21 14.89 -0.89
N ASP A 241 -25.06 14.29 -2.08
CA ASP A 241 -25.43 12.90 -2.36
C ASP A 241 -24.33 11.90 -1.95
N LEU A 242 -23.16 12.40 -1.55
CA LEU A 242 -21.93 11.70 -1.17
C LEU A 242 -21.24 10.93 -2.33
N LEU A 243 -21.71 11.09 -3.57
CA LEU A 243 -21.24 10.32 -4.73
C LEU A 243 -20.08 10.97 -5.49
N SER A 244 -19.76 12.24 -5.23
CA SER A 244 -18.74 12.99 -5.95
C SER A 244 -18.04 14.04 -5.07
N PRO A 245 -16.90 14.61 -5.50
CA PRO A 245 -16.34 15.81 -4.87
C PRO A 245 -17.28 17.00 -5.01
N ALA A 246 -17.33 17.88 -4.01
CA ALA A 246 -18.13 19.12 -4.08
C ALA A 246 -17.71 20.06 -5.24
N SER A 247 -16.51 19.88 -5.78
CA SER A 247 -15.99 20.54 -6.98
C SER A 247 -14.98 19.63 -7.68
N THR A 248 -15.18 19.40 -8.97
CA THR A 248 -14.31 18.55 -9.81
C THR A 248 -13.14 19.32 -10.43
N THR A 249 -13.15 20.66 -10.38
CA THR A 249 -12.09 21.54 -10.90
C THR A 249 -11.30 22.26 -9.82
N GLU A 250 -11.90 22.48 -8.64
CA GLU A 250 -11.30 23.18 -7.50
C GLU A 250 -11.62 22.44 -6.18
N PRO A 251 -10.96 21.31 -5.86
CA PRO A 251 -11.41 20.39 -4.81
C PRO A 251 -11.32 20.88 -3.34
N ASP A 252 -10.95 22.15 -3.09
CA ASP A 252 -10.62 22.74 -1.77
C ASP A 252 -9.82 21.77 -0.86
N ALA A 253 -8.83 21.11 -1.45
CA ALA A 253 -8.12 20.03 -0.77
C ALA A 253 -7.23 20.55 0.36
N ARG A 254 -7.24 19.82 1.49
CA ARG A 254 -6.35 20.03 2.62
C ARG A 254 -5.42 18.83 2.75
N GLN A 255 -4.12 19.06 2.71
CA GLN A 255 -3.14 18.08 3.16
C GLN A 255 -3.24 18.03 4.69
N LEU A 256 -3.50 16.85 5.27
CA LEU A 256 -3.76 16.71 6.70
C LEU A 256 -2.59 16.07 7.47
N ALA A 257 -1.86 15.14 6.84
CA ALA A 257 -0.68 14.52 7.42
C ALA A 257 0.31 14.11 6.33
N TRP A 258 1.61 14.19 6.62
CA TRP A 258 2.68 13.78 5.71
C TRP A 258 3.96 13.44 6.48
N GLU A 259 4.65 12.40 6.04
CA GLU A 259 6.03 12.11 6.40
C GLU A 259 6.95 12.86 5.43
N PRO A 260 7.65 13.94 5.83
CA PRO A 260 8.60 14.64 4.95
C PRO A 260 9.93 13.89 4.76
N ASP A 261 10.30 13.00 5.68
CA ASP A 261 11.60 12.31 5.68
C ASP A 261 11.45 10.90 5.10
N SER A 262 11.86 10.71 3.84
CA SER A 262 11.79 9.40 3.15
C SER A 262 12.53 8.31 3.93
N LEU A 263 11.82 7.24 4.29
CA LEU A 263 12.37 6.12 5.06
C LEU A 263 13.12 5.08 4.19
N GLY A 264 13.42 5.42 2.94
CA GLY A 264 14.16 4.54 2.03
C GLY A 264 14.72 5.25 0.79
N MET A 265 15.27 4.45 -0.11
CA MET A 265 15.71 4.90 -1.43
C MET A 265 14.58 4.76 -2.47
N PRO A 266 14.46 5.68 -3.44
CA PRO A 266 13.52 5.53 -4.55
C PRO A 266 13.84 4.30 -5.42
N ASN A 267 12.82 3.76 -6.08
CA ASN A 267 12.99 2.68 -7.05
C ASN A 267 13.83 3.17 -8.25
N ARG A 268 14.68 2.30 -8.84
CA ARG A 268 15.47 2.67 -10.04
C ARG A 268 14.61 2.97 -11.28
N MET A 269 13.35 2.53 -11.28
CA MET A 269 12.35 2.82 -12.33
C MET A 269 11.29 3.85 -11.86
N ALA A 270 11.54 4.53 -10.73
CA ALA A 270 10.65 5.52 -10.15
C ALA A 270 10.30 6.64 -11.15
N ASN A 271 9.04 7.04 -11.13
CA ASN A 271 8.50 8.13 -11.94
C ASN A 271 7.26 8.72 -11.26
N ASN A 272 6.70 9.80 -11.81
CA ASN A 272 5.60 10.56 -11.19
C ASN A 272 4.26 9.79 -11.08
N ILE A 273 4.21 8.51 -11.46
CA ILE A 273 3.05 7.61 -11.36
C ILE A 273 3.39 6.30 -10.64
N CYS A 274 4.55 5.69 -10.88
CA CYS A 274 4.94 4.40 -10.29
C CYS A 274 6.30 4.48 -9.60
N GLY A 275 6.33 4.20 -8.29
CA GLY A 275 7.46 4.40 -7.40
C GLY A 275 7.80 5.89 -7.22
N ASP A 276 7.66 6.43 -6.01
CA ASP A 276 7.97 7.83 -5.75
C ASP A 276 9.47 8.14 -6.04
N PRO A 277 9.79 9.11 -6.94
CA PRO A 277 11.17 9.52 -7.23
C PRO A 277 11.92 10.15 -6.05
N SER A 278 11.22 10.65 -5.04
CA SER A 278 11.79 11.19 -3.80
C SER A 278 12.03 10.13 -2.72
N GLY A 279 11.55 8.89 -2.94
CA GLY A 279 11.64 7.77 -2.01
C GLY A 279 10.32 7.53 -1.24
N PRO A 280 10.21 6.41 -0.50
CA PRO A 280 9.00 6.07 0.23
C PRO A 280 8.80 6.99 1.45
N HIS A 281 7.65 7.66 1.47
CA HIS A 281 7.11 8.39 2.62
C HIS A 281 5.94 7.57 3.22
N PRO A 282 6.19 6.53 4.03
CA PRO A 282 5.18 5.54 4.39
C PRO A 282 4.19 6.07 5.43
N ILE A 283 3.14 6.74 4.92
CA ILE A 283 1.98 7.21 5.67
C ILE A 283 0.73 6.96 4.82
N GLU A 284 -0.23 6.23 5.38
CA GLU A 284 -1.44 5.76 4.68
C GLU A 284 -2.54 5.31 5.67
N GLY A 285 -3.61 4.67 5.17
CA GLY A 285 -4.68 4.11 6.02
C GLY A 285 -5.30 5.15 6.96
N ALA A 286 -5.79 6.27 6.41
CA ALA A 286 -6.33 7.38 7.20
C ALA A 286 -7.71 7.08 7.80
N TYR A 287 -8.00 7.54 9.02
CA TYR A 287 -9.35 7.53 9.59
C TYR A 287 -9.61 8.75 10.49
N ILE A 288 -10.83 9.30 10.50
CA ILE A 288 -11.19 10.41 11.41
C ILE A 288 -12.32 10.02 12.37
N SER A 289 -12.02 10.01 13.68
CA SER A 289 -13.00 9.84 14.75
C SER A 289 -13.25 11.15 15.51
N TYR A 290 -14.42 11.33 16.11
CA TYR A 290 -14.72 12.46 16.99
C TYR A 290 -14.95 12.00 18.44
N ASN A 291 -14.30 12.66 19.41
CA ASN A 291 -14.51 12.43 20.85
C ASN A 291 -14.24 13.72 21.64
N ASP A 292 -15.16 14.09 22.55
CA ASP A 292 -15.06 15.21 23.51
C ASP A 292 -14.53 16.53 22.94
N GLY A 293 -15.16 17.04 21.87
CA GLY A 293 -14.77 18.31 21.25
C GLY A 293 -13.56 18.25 20.30
N TRP A 294 -12.96 17.07 20.11
CA TRP A 294 -11.80 16.86 19.24
C TRP A 294 -12.11 15.87 18.10
N TYR A 295 -11.69 16.24 16.90
CA TYR A 295 -11.46 15.31 15.80
C TYR A 295 -10.05 14.73 15.94
N TYR A 296 -9.91 13.43 15.73
CA TYR A 296 -8.65 12.70 15.76
C TYR A 296 -8.39 12.12 14.37
N LEU A 297 -7.34 12.58 13.70
CA LEU A 297 -6.84 11.95 12.49
C LEU A 297 -5.89 10.83 12.90
N TRP A 298 -6.35 9.61 12.66
CA TRP A 298 -5.60 8.37 12.75
C TRP A 298 -4.95 8.08 11.40
N PHE A 299 -3.76 7.47 11.44
CA PHE A 299 -3.08 7.00 10.24
C PHE A 299 -2.11 5.87 10.60
N SER A 300 -1.86 5.01 9.62
CA SER A 300 -0.78 4.04 9.69
C SER A 300 0.52 4.67 9.18
N HIS A 301 1.64 4.36 9.83
CA HIS A 301 2.97 4.86 9.50
C HIS A 301 3.99 3.72 9.57
N GLY A 302 4.89 3.66 8.57
CA GLY A 302 5.87 2.58 8.41
C GLY A 302 5.49 1.59 7.30
N PHE A 303 6.35 0.61 7.05
CA PHE A 303 6.22 -0.32 5.93
C PHE A 303 5.27 -1.49 6.25
N CYS A 304 4.38 -1.83 5.31
CA CYS A 304 3.36 -2.89 5.44
C CYS A 304 3.42 -3.96 4.33
N CYS A 305 2.54 -4.95 4.46
CA CYS A 305 1.88 -5.69 3.38
C CYS A 305 2.70 -6.61 2.44
N ASN A 306 4.02 -6.46 2.31
CA ASN A 306 4.91 -7.40 1.60
C ASN A 306 6.10 -7.78 2.48
N LEU A 307 5.79 -8.08 3.74
CA LEU A 307 6.74 -8.38 4.81
C LEU A 307 7.23 -9.83 4.66
N LYS A 308 8.52 -10.06 4.95
CA LYS A 308 9.19 -11.36 4.79
C LYS A 308 10.20 -11.56 5.90
N GLU A 309 10.26 -12.77 6.47
CA GLU A 309 11.15 -13.11 7.59
C GLU A 309 12.64 -12.81 7.33
N ASP A 310 13.09 -12.86 6.07
CA ASP A 310 14.46 -12.60 5.65
C ASP A 310 14.75 -11.12 5.30
N ASN A 311 13.71 -10.29 5.22
CA ASN A 311 13.78 -8.87 4.84
C ASN A 311 12.65 -8.07 5.51
N LEU A 312 12.64 -8.06 6.84
CA LEU A 312 11.77 -7.18 7.62
C LEU A 312 12.31 -5.74 7.67
N PRO A 313 11.44 -4.72 7.82
CA PRO A 313 11.86 -3.36 8.15
C PRO A 313 12.72 -3.30 9.43
N PRO A 314 13.63 -2.31 9.56
CA PRO A 314 14.26 -1.99 10.83
C PRO A 314 13.21 -1.70 11.91
N ALA A 315 13.46 -2.15 13.15
CA ALA A 315 12.51 -1.98 14.25
C ALA A 315 12.13 -0.50 14.48
N GLY A 316 10.82 -0.22 14.50
CA GLY A 316 10.25 1.13 14.52
C GLY A 316 10.04 1.77 13.14
N GLN A 317 10.29 1.03 12.05
CA GLN A 317 9.92 1.41 10.67
C GLN A 317 8.88 0.46 10.06
N GLU A 318 8.52 -0.63 10.72
CA GLU A 318 7.33 -1.40 10.37
C GLU A 318 6.04 -0.64 10.74
N TYR A 319 4.91 -1.10 10.21
CA TYR A 319 3.60 -0.47 10.36
C TYR A 319 3.21 -0.20 11.83
N SER A 320 2.71 1.01 12.09
CA SER A 320 2.36 1.52 13.41
C SER A 320 1.20 2.50 13.34
N ILE A 321 0.34 2.51 14.37
CA ILE A 321 -0.84 3.37 14.45
C ILE A 321 -0.50 4.66 15.17
N ARG A 322 -0.65 5.78 14.47
CA ARG A 322 -0.40 7.13 14.97
C ARG A 322 -1.65 7.99 14.94
N VAL A 323 -1.65 9.06 15.75
CA VAL A 323 -2.76 10.00 15.83
C VAL A 323 -2.29 11.45 16.03
N GLY A 324 -3.05 12.39 15.49
CA GLY A 324 -3.05 13.79 15.91
C GLY A 324 -4.48 14.30 16.04
N ARG A 325 -4.70 15.39 16.78
CA ARG A 325 -6.04 15.93 17.05
C ARG A 325 -6.20 17.39 16.64
N SER A 326 -7.44 17.80 16.39
CA SER A 326 -7.84 19.17 16.08
C SER A 326 -9.27 19.45 16.56
N GLN A 327 -9.61 20.72 16.78
CA GLN A 327 -11.01 21.14 17.01
C GLN A 327 -11.77 21.32 15.70
N SER A 328 -11.08 21.22 14.56
CA SER A 328 -11.60 21.32 13.19
C SER A 328 -11.51 19.95 12.51
N SER A 329 -12.59 19.51 11.85
CA SER A 329 -12.63 18.30 11.03
C SER A 329 -11.62 18.32 9.86
N ARG A 330 -11.13 19.51 9.51
CA ARG A 330 -10.23 19.79 8.38
C ARG A 330 -8.83 20.23 8.84
N GLY A 331 -8.54 20.06 10.13
CA GLY A 331 -7.27 20.45 10.74
C GLY A 331 -7.08 21.98 10.90
N PRO A 332 -5.83 22.44 11.15
CA PRO A 332 -4.62 21.62 11.23
C PRO A 332 -4.68 20.62 12.39
N PHE A 333 -4.12 19.43 12.19
CA PHE A 333 -3.98 18.40 13.22
C PHE A 333 -2.57 18.45 13.80
N THR A 334 -2.45 18.34 15.12
CA THR A 334 -1.15 18.27 15.81
C THR A 334 -1.08 17.05 16.71
N ASP A 335 0.13 16.57 17.00
CA ASP A 335 0.38 15.55 18.01
C ASP A 335 0.47 16.12 19.44
N LYS A 336 0.78 15.25 20.40
CA LYS A 336 0.87 15.57 21.83
C LYS A 336 2.00 16.55 22.20
N SER A 337 3.00 16.73 21.33
CA SER A 337 4.04 17.76 21.45
C SER A 337 3.65 19.10 20.82
N GLY A 338 2.52 19.15 20.10
CA GLY A 338 2.11 20.29 19.29
C GLY A 338 2.75 20.32 17.90
N LYS A 339 3.45 19.24 17.48
CA LYS A 339 4.02 19.15 16.13
C LYS A 339 2.89 18.85 15.13
N ASP A 340 2.88 19.63 14.06
CA ASP A 340 1.93 19.58 12.95
C ASP A 340 2.10 18.29 12.14
N LEU A 341 0.99 17.57 11.88
CA LEU A 341 1.02 16.30 11.16
C LEU A 341 1.53 16.44 9.72
N VAL A 342 1.40 17.60 9.05
CA VAL A 342 1.97 17.80 7.69
C VAL A 342 3.49 18.00 7.70
N LYS A 343 4.11 17.94 8.88
CA LYS A 343 5.57 18.10 9.12
C LYS A 343 6.17 16.86 9.77
N GLY A 344 5.54 15.69 9.64
CA GLY A 344 5.94 14.45 10.30
C GLY A 344 5.62 14.42 11.80
N GLY A 345 4.54 15.07 12.23
CA GLY A 345 3.98 14.86 13.58
C GLY A 345 3.26 13.51 13.70
N GLY A 346 2.98 13.08 14.93
CA GLY A 346 2.09 11.95 15.23
C GLY A 346 2.42 11.27 16.56
N GLU A 347 1.46 11.22 17.49
CA GLU A 347 1.61 10.43 18.72
C GLU A 347 1.40 8.95 18.41
N LEU A 348 2.29 8.10 18.92
CA LEU A 348 2.28 6.65 18.67
C LEU A 348 1.34 5.95 19.67
N VAL A 349 0.14 5.57 19.20
CA VAL A 349 -0.90 4.95 20.03
C VAL A 349 -0.72 3.44 20.12
N TYR A 350 -0.34 2.79 19.02
CA TYR A 350 -0.18 1.34 18.94
C TYR A 350 0.88 0.93 17.92
N GLY A 351 1.53 -0.21 18.13
CA GLY A 351 2.64 -0.70 17.31
C GLY A 351 3.04 -2.13 17.69
N SER A 352 4.05 -2.68 17.03
CA SER A 352 4.50 -4.06 17.24
C SER A 352 4.77 -4.38 18.71
N ASN A 353 4.20 -5.48 19.21
CA ASN A 353 4.37 -5.95 20.57
C ASN A 353 4.03 -7.45 20.73
N GLY A 354 4.88 -8.21 21.43
CA GLY A 354 4.66 -9.65 21.62
C GLY A 354 4.52 -10.38 20.28
N GLU A 355 3.40 -11.07 20.08
CA GLU A 355 3.08 -11.70 18.79
C GLU A 355 2.49 -10.74 17.74
N THR A 356 2.12 -9.52 18.13
CA THR A 356 1.50 -8.52 17.25
C THR A 356 2.59 -7.81 16.46
N TYR A 357 2.66 -8.00 15.15
CA TYR A 357 3.62 -7.32 14.27
C TYR A 357 2.91 -6.46 13.21
N ALA A 358 3.47 -5.27 12.97
CA ALA A 358 3.01 -4.32 11.95
C ALA A 358 1.47 -4.03 11.97
N PRO A 359 0.87 -3.62 13.12
CA PRO A 359 -0.54 -3.27 13.17
C PRO A 359 -0.85 -1.96 12.42
N GLY A 360 -1.91 -1.96 11.60
CA GLY A 360 -2.34 -0.80 10.82
C GLY A 360 -3.64 -1.01 10.04
N GLY A 361 -3.90 -0.15 9.05
CA GLY A 361 -5.19 -0.09 8.33
C GLY A 361 -6.36 0.06 9.31
N GLN A 362 -6.28 1.08 10.18
CA GLN A 362 -7.06 1.14 11.41
C GLN A 362 -8.26 2.09 11.36
N ALA A 363 -9.28 1.81 12.16
CA ALA A 363 -10.38 2.72 12.44
C ALA A 363 -10.89 2.57 13.88
N VAL A 364 -11.84 3.42 14.28
CA VAL A 364 -12.38 3.46 15.64
C VAL A 364 -13.90 3.32 15.62
N LEU A 365 -14.43 2.33 16.35
CA LEU A 365 -15.87 2.09 16.52
C LEU A 365 -16.28 2.39 17.96
N ARG A 366 -17.44 3.03 18.15
CA ARG A 366 -18.08 3.16 19.46
C ARG A 366 -18.86 1.87 19.78
N ASP A 367 -18.43 1.13 20.80
CA ASP A 367 -19.14 -0.04 21.35
C ASP A 367 -19.66 0.29 22.76
N GLY A 368 -20.98 0.50 22.87
CA GLY A 368 -21.59 1.04 24.09
C GLY A 368 -21.05 2.43 24.41
N ASP A 369 -20.46 2.60 25.59
CA ASP A 369 -19.83 3.85 26.03
C ASP A 369 -18.34 3.97 25.66
N ILE A 370 -17.75 2.93 25.04
CA ILE A 370 -16.30 2.77 24.88
C ILE A 370 -15.91 2.89 23.39
N ASP A 371 -14.91 3.70 23.08
CA ASP A 371 -14.27 3.67 21.75
C ASP A 371 -13.32 2.46 21.65
N VAL A 372 -13.38 1.74 20.54
CA VAL A 372 -12.57 0.56 20.26
C VAL A 372 -11.76 0.82 19.00
N LEU A 373 -10.43 0.80 19.14
CA LEU A 373 -9.50 0.82 18.01
C LEU A 373 -9.45 -0.59 17.42
N TYR A 374 -9.67 -0.73 16.12
CA TYR A 374 -9.56 -2.00 15.39
C TYR A 374 -8.67 -1.83 14.15
N TYR A 375 -7.98 -2.89 13.76
CA TYR A 375 -6.89 -2.87 12.78
C TYR A 375 -6.60 -4.28 12.25
N HIS A 376 -5.86 -4.37 11.15
CA HIS A 376 -5.19 -5.62 10.76
C HIS A 376 -3.78 -5.68 11.36
N TYR A 377 -3.27 -6.88 11.63
CA TYR A 377 -1.89 -7.11 12.05
C TYR A 377 -1.43 -8.53 11.70
N LEU A 378 -0.12 -8.77 11.66
CA LEU A 378 0.45 -10.11 11.45
C LEU A 378 0.75 -10.77 12.80
N ASN A 379 0.29 -12.01 13.04
CA ASN A 379 0.71 -12.78 14.21
C ASN A 379 2.03 -13.54 13.90
N THR A 380 3.11 -13.17 14.59
CA THR A 380 4.45 -13.75 14.38
C THR A 380 4.55 -15.27 14.64
N SER A 381 3.62 -15.83 15.41
CA SER A 381 3.52 -17.26 15.72
C SER A 381 2.65 -18.03 14.71
N VAL A 382 2.07 -17.33 13.71
CA VAL A 382 1.27 -17.93 12.62
C VAL A 382 1.93 -17.73 11.26
N GLY A 383 2.25 -16.48 10.90
CA GLY A 383 2.77 -16.13 9.58
C GLY A 383 2.84 -14.62 9.35
N LEU A 384 3.69 -14.21 8.40
CA LEU A 384 3.95 -12.80 8.07
C LEU A 384 3.52 -12.41 6.63
N ALA A 385 2.86 -13.31 5.89
CA ALA A 385 2.37 -12.99 4.55
C ALA A 385 1.00 -12.31 4.60
N PHE A 386 0.64 -11.59 3.53
CA PHE A 386 -0.57 -10.76 3.45
C PHE A 386 -1.86 -11.51 3.86
N GLN A 387 -2.06 -12.74 3.38
CA GLN A 387 -3.26 -13.52 3.74
C GLN A 387 -3.29 -14.02 5.19
N ASP A 388 -2.17 -13.94 5.93
CA ASP A 388 -2.05 -14.41 7.31
C ASP A 388 -2.45 -13.31 8.32
N ALA A 389 -2.73 -12.08 7.86
CA ALA A 389 -3.12 -10.97 8.73
C ALA A 389 -4.48 -11.21 9.42
N PHE A 390 -4.56 -10.84 10.70
CA PHE A 390 -5.73 -11.02 11.57
C PHE A 390 -6.37 -9.67 11.92
N LEU A 391 -7.69 -9.67 12.10
CA LEU A 391 -8.41 -8.59 12.77
C LEU A 391 -8.06 -8.61 14.27
N GLY A 392 -7.44 -7.53 14.73
CA GLY A 392 -7.18 -7.23 16.13
C GLY A 392 -7.95 -6.00 16.59
N PHE A 393 -8.17 -5.89 17.90
CA PHE A 393 -8.78 -4.70 18.50
C PHE A 393 -8.29 -4.45 19.93
N ASN A 394 -8.36 -3.20 20.38
CA ASN A 394 -8.14 -2.80 21.77
C ASN A 394 -9.12 -1.68 22.16
N PRO A 395 -9.75 -1.73 23.35
CA PRO A 395 -10.48 -0.58 23.89
C PRO A 395 -9.57 0.63 24.05
N LEU A 396 -10.09 1.83 23.81
CA LEU A 396 -9.39 3.09 24.03
C LEU A 396 -9.79 3.71 25.37
N LYS A 397 -8.79 4.24 26.08
CA LYS A 397 -9.00 5.20 27.16
C LYS A 397 -8.39 6.54 26.75
N TYR A 398 -9.13 7.63 26.96
CA TYR A 398 -8.61 8.98 26.76
C TYR A 398 -7.96 9.48 28.06
N VAL A 399 -6.71 9.94 27.98
CA VAL A 399 -5.93 10.53 29.07
C VAL A 399 -5.46 11.91 28.60
N ASP A 400 -5.92 12.97 29.28
CA ASP A 400 -5.75 14.37 28.84
C ASP A 400 -6.27 14.64 27.41
N GLY A 401 -7.30 13.89 27.01
CA GLY A 401 -7.84 13.86 25.64
C GLY A 401 -6.92 13.19 24.62
N TRP A 402 -6.00 12.31 25.02
CA TRP A 402 -5.19 11.49 24.12
C TRP A 402 -5.57 10.02 24.25
N PRO A 403 -5.87 9.31 23.15
CA PRO A 403 -6.25 7.91 23.21
C PRO A 403 -5.05 7.02 23.57
N VAL A 404 -5.31 6.01 24.39
CA VAL A 404 -4.35 5.00 24.84
C VAL A 404 -5.02 3.63 24.73
N ALA A 405 -4.47 2.72 23.94
CA ALA A 405 -4.96 1.35 23.84
C ALA A 405 -4.89 0.63 25.20
N GLN A 406 -5.94 -0.12 25.56
CA GLN A 406 -6.08 -0.90 26.78
C GLN A 406 -6.11 -2.41 26.47
N ALA A 407 -5.73 -3.23 27.45
CA ALA A 407 -5.81 -4.69 27.36
C ALA A 407 -7.27 -5.19 27.39
#